data_AF-A0A7R9G8D4-F1
#
_entry.id   AF-A0A7R9G8D4-F1
#
_cell.length_a   1.000
_cell.length_b   1.000
_cell.length_c   1.000
_cell.angle_alpha   90.00
_cell.angle_beta   90.00
_cell.angle_gamma   90.00
#
_symmetry.space_group_name_H-M   'P 1'
#
loop_
_entity.id
_entity.type
_entity.pdbx_description
1 polymer ?
#
loop_
_entity_poly.entity_id
_entity_poly.type
_entity_poly.pdbx_seq_one_letter_code
_entity_poly.pdbx_strand_id
1 'polypeptide(L)'
;VFTITVSANSNLDVLDDIDDTEVRVRKYGEVVVNTISTVASVLEYPRDLIKSSARPTYWVPDHEVSHCCCCEVVFGPQEMLHHCRDCGRGVCAKCSPGRRPVLRRGWDNPVRVCDQCLKQD
;
A
#
# COMPACT_ATOMS: atom_id res chain seq x y z
N VAL A 1 -30.71 -33.81 31.25
CA VAL A 1 -29.71 -34.29 30.27
C VAL A 1 -30.12 -33.80 28.90
N PHE A 2 -29.66 -32.62 28.51
CA PHE A 2 -29.86 -32.07 27.17
C PHE A 2 -28.46 -31.80 26.59
N THR A 3 -28.08 -32.55 25.57
CA THR A 3 -26.86 -32.31 24.79
C THR A 3 -27.22 -31.41 23.61
N ILE A 4 -26.75 -30.17 23.61
CA ILE A 4 -26.79 -29.28 22.44
C ILE A 4 -25.53 -29.59 21.62
N THR A 5 -25.70 -30.18 20.45
CA THR A 5 -24.65 -30.25 19.42
C THR A 5 -24.51 -28.89 18.76
N VAL A 6 -23.39 -28.21 18.98
CA VAL A 6 -23.03 -26.99 18.23
C VAL A 6 -22.22 -27.42 17.01
N SER A 7 -22.83 -27.36 15.82
CA SER A 7 -22.09 -27.51 14.57
C SER A 7 -21.25 -26.25 14.35
N ALA A 8 -19.94 -26.39 14.50
CA ALA A 8 -18.98 -25.43 13.99
C ALA A 8 -18.94 -25.55 12.45
N ASN A 9 -19.13 -24.44 11.76
CA ASN A 9 -18.41 -24.22 10.50
C ASN A 9 -18.24 -22.72 10.30
N SER A 10 -17.20 -22.20 10.92
CA SER A 10 -16.65 -20.86 10.72
C SER A 10 -15.99 -20.80 9.36
N ASN A 11 -16.75 -20.33 8.37
CA ASN A 11 -16.25 -20.09 7.01
C ASN A 11 -15.98 -18.59 6.85
N LEU A 12 -14.96 -18.09 7.54
CA LEU A 12 -14.62 -16.66 7.48
C LEU A 12 -13.16 -16.34 7.85
N ASP A 13 -12.14 -16.99 7.28
CA ASP A 13 -10.74 -16.60 7.50
C ASP A 13 -9.88 -16.79 6.23
N VAL A 14 -10.15 -16.05 5.15
CA VAL A 14 -9.34 -16.07 3.91
C VAL A 14 -8.87 -14.66 3.49
N LEU A 15 -8.58 -13.76 4.43
CA LEU A 15 -8.19 -12.37 4.11
C LEU A 15 -6.85 -11.90 4.68
N ASP A 16 -5.99 -12.79 5.20
CA ASP A 16 -4.73 -12.38 5.85
C ASP A 16 -3.44 -12.80 5.12
N ASP A 17 -3.46 -13.86 4.30
CA ASP A 17 -2.25 -14.39 3.62
C ASP A 17 -1.74 -13.53 2.45
N ILE A 18 -2.56 -12.59 1.95
CA ILE A 18 -2.23 -11.76 0.78
C ILE A 18 -1.26 -10.62 1.19
N ASP A 19 -1.29 -10.15 2.44
CA ASP A 19 -0.49 -8.98 2.87
C ASP A 19 1.00 -9.33 3.02
N ASP A 20 1.33 -10.44 3.69
CA ASP A 20 2.71 -10.83 3.98
C ASP A 20 3.50 -11.27 2.73
N THR A 21 2.84 -12.00 1.84
CA THR A 21 3.44 -12.46 0.58
C THR A 21 3.75 -11.28 -0.34
N GLU A 22 2.81 -10.33 -0.47
CA GLU A 22 2.98 -9.11 -1.25
C GLU A 22 4.08 -8.20 -0.70
N VAL A 23 4.11 -8.00 0.64
CA VAL A 23 5.15 -7.21 1.31
C VAL A 23 6.54 -7.82 1.07
N ARG A 24 6.67 -9.14 1.17
CA ARG A 24 7.93 -9.85 0.88
C ARG A 24 8.33 -9.66 -0.57
N VAL A 25 7.42 -9.88 -1.53
CA VAL A 25 7.70 -9.71 -2.97
C VAL A 25 8.19 -8.28 -3.26
N ARG A 26 7.57 -7.26 -2.66
CA ARG A 26 8.01 -5.87 -2.81
C ARG A 26 9.40 -5.62 -2.23
N LYS A 27 9.67 -6.08 -0.99
CA LYS A 27 10.97 -5.90 -0.32
C LYS A 27 12.10 -6.60 -1.10
N TYR A 28 11.89 -7.84 -1.54
CA TYR A 28 12.90 -8.57 -2.33
C TYR A 28 13.05 -8.00 -3.75
N GLY A 29 11.95 -7.55 -4.38
CA GLY A 29 12.00 -6.89 -5.68
C GLY A 29 12.86 -5.63 -5.68
N GLU A 30 12.76 -4.79 -4.63
CA GLU A 30 13.58 -3.59 -4.47
C GLU A 30 15.08 -3.92 -4.38
N VAL A 31 15.44 -4.99 -3.67
CA VAL A 31 16.84 -5.45 -3.54
C VAL A 31 17.39 -5.94 -4.88
N VAL A 32 16.61 -6.75 -5.61
CA VAL A 32 17.02 -7.29 -6.93
C VAL A 32 17.18 -6.17 -7.96
N VAL A 33 16.31 -5.15 -7.96
CA VAL A 33 16.40 -3.99 -8.87
C VAL A 33 17.69 -3.18 -8.65
N ASN A 34 18.12 -3.02 -7.40
CA ASN A 34 19.37 -2.31 -7.09
C ASN A 34 20.61 -3.07 -7.58
N THR A 35 20.59 -4.40 -7.54
CA THR A 35 21.68 -5.23 -8.09
C THR A 35 21.64 -5.32 -9.62
N ILE A 36 20.45 -5.32 -10.24
CA ILE A 36 20.26 -5.40 -11.70
C ILE A 36 20.83 -4.19 -12.46
N SER A 37 21.00 -3.04 -11.82
CA SER A 37 21.53 -1.83 -12.46
C SER A 37 22.94 -2.02 -13.06
N THR A 38 23.70 -3.04 -12.65
CA THR A 38 25.02 -3.37 -13.20
C THR A 38 24.98 -4.30 -14.43
N VAL A 39 23.87 -4.99 -14.68
CA VAL A 39 23.69 -5.91 -15.84
C VAL A 39 22.75 -5.34 -16.91
N ALA A 40 22.53 -4.02 -16.88
CA ALA A 40 21.56 -3.25 -17.67
C ALA A 40 21.71 -3.36 -19.21
N SER A 41 22.73 -4.04 -19.73
CA SER A 41 22.98 -4.15 -21.17
C SER A 41 22.28 -5.33 -21.84
N VAL A 42 21.76 -6.33 -21.10
CA VAL A 42 21.30 -7.59 -21.72
C VAL A 42 19.79 -7.79 -21.69
N LEU A 43 19.03 -7.06 -20.86
CA LEU A 43 17.57 -7.19 -20.81
C LEU A 43 16.92 -5.81 -20.92
N GLU A 44 16.54 -5.44 -22.14
CA GLU A 44 15.63 -4.32 -22.40
C GLU A 44 14.21 -4.68 -21.92
N TYR A 45 14.02 -4.83 -20.61
CA TYR A 45 12.69 -4.94 -20.04
C TYR A 45 12.14 -3.52 -19.81
N PRO A 46 11.00 -3.14 -20.41
CA PRO A 46 10.49 -1.78 -20.32
C PRO A 46 10.25 -1.41 -18.87
N ARG A 47 10.88 -0.31 -18.44
CA ARG A 47 10.91 0.19 -17.05
C ARG A 47 9.51 0.40 -16.45
N ASP A 48 8.49 0.51 -17.30
CA ASP A 48 7.09 0.74 -16.91
C ASP A 48 6.40 -0.52 -16.35
N LEU A 49 6.80 -1.72 -16.78
CA LEU A 49 6.27 -2.98 -16.23
C LEU A 49 6.84 -3.31 -14.83
N ILE A 50 8.03 -2.79 -14.49
CA ILE A 50 8.62 -2.96 -13.16
C ILE A 50 7.94 -2.03 -12.12
N LYS A 51 7.49 -0.85 -12.55
CA LYS A 51 6.82 0.12 -11.66
C LYS A 51 5.45 -0.37 -11.17
N SER A 52 4.69 -1.11 -11.99
CA SER A 52 3.40 -1.66 -11.58
C SER A 52 3.54 -2.81 -10.59
N SER A 53 4.62 -3.59 -10.68
CA SER A 53 4.93 -4.67 -9.73
C SER A 53 5.39 -4.17 -8.35
N ALA A 54 5.88 -2.93 -8.25
CA ALA A 54 6.45 -2.39 -7.01
C ALA A 54 5.43 -1.64 -6.14
N ARG A 55 4.26 -1.29 -6.68
CA ARG A 55 3.19 -0.63 -5.91
C ARG A 55 2.37 -1.69 -5.17
N PRO A 56 2.10 -1.50 -3.88
CA PRO A 56 1.22 -2.41 -3.16
C PRO A 56 -0.18 -2.45 -3.79
N THR A 57 -0.83 -3.61 -3.80
CA THR A 57 -2.19 -3.85 -4.33
C THR A 57 -3.22 -2.96 -3.64
N TYR A 58 -2.99 -2.59 -2.38
CA TYR A 58 -3.88 -1.70 -1.64
C TYR A 58 -3.77 -0.22 -2.04
N TRP A 59 -2.80 0.16 -2.88
CA TRP A 59 -2.71 1.53 -3.40
C TRP A 59 -3.68 1.76 -4.54
N VAL A 60 -4.48 2.83 -4.40
CA VAL A 60 -5.36 3.28 -5.48
C VAL A 60 -4.49 3.89 -6.59
N PRO A 61 -4.59 3.41 -7.84
CA PRO A 61 -3.84 3.98 -8.96
C PRO A 61 -4.11 5.48 -9.13
N ASP A 62 -3.07 6.24 -9.49
CA ASP A 62 -3.14 7.71 -9.57
C ASP A 62 -4.31 8.22 -10.43
N HIS A 63 -4.64 7.52 -11.51
CA HIS A 63 -5.72 7.89 -12.44
C HIS A 63 -7.13 7.65 -11.87
N GLU A 64 -7.26 6.83 -10.83
CA GLU A 64 -8.53 6.55 -10.16
C GLU A 64 -8.77 7.51 -8.97
N VAL A 65 -7.75 8.27 -8.56
CA VAL A 65 -7.88 9.23 -7.45
C VAL A 65 -8.29 10.60 -7.97
N SER A 66 -9.55 10.99 -7.71
CA SER A 66 -10.08 12.31 -8.07
C SER A 66 -10.05 13.33 -6.92
N HIS A 67 -10.13 12.88 -5.67
CA HIS A 67 -10.23 13.74 -4.50
C HIS A 67 -9.44 13.23 -3.29
N CYS A 68 -9.08 14.13 -2.39
CA CYS A 68 -8.44 13.78 -1.12
C CYS A 68 -9.37 12.91 -0.27
N CYS A 69 -8.84 11.84 0.34
CA CYS A 69 -9.60 10.94 1.19
C CYS A 69 -9.98 11.52 2.57
N CYS A 70 -9.42 12.67 2.94
CA CYS A 70 -9.65 13.30 4.24
C CYS A 70 -10.51 14.57 4.18
N CYS A 71 -10.31 15.40 3.15
CA CYS A 71 -11.01 16.69 3.01
C CYS A 71 -11.75 16.85 1.68
N GLU A 72 -11.76 15.82 0.82
CA GLU A 72 -12.49 15.80 -0.45
C GLU A 72 -12.11 16.88 -1.47
N VAL A 73 -11.00 17.61 -1.24
CA VAL A 73 -10.47 18.55 -2.24
C VAL A 73 -10.14 17.78 -3.52
N VAL A 74 -10.62 18.30 -4.65
CA VAL A 74 -10.36 17.72 -5.97
C VAL A 74 -8.88 17.94 -6.32
N PHE A 75 -8.22 16.86 -6.76
CA PHE A 75 -6.86 16.98 -7.25
C PHE A 75 -6.87 17.68 -8.61
N GLY A 76 -6.10 18.77 -8.69
CA GLY A 76 -5.94 19.55 -9.90
C GLY A 76 -4.46 19.87 -10.14
N PRO A 77 -4.14 20.72 -11.13
CA PRO A 77 -2.74 21.04 -11.47
C PRO A 77 -1.94 21.63 -10.30
N GLN A 78 -2.61 22.32 -9.37
CA GLN A 78 -2.00 22.97 -8.20
C GLN A 78 -1.96 22.06 -6.96
N GLU A 79 -2.84 21.08 -6.86
CA GLU A 79 -2.92 20.16 -5.71
C GLU A 79 -2.30 18.83 -6.10
N MET A 80 -1.05 18.60 -5.68
CA MET A 80 -0.34 17.35 -5.97
C MET A 80 -0.97 16.18 -5.22
N LEU A 81 -1.22 15.09 -5.95
CA LEU A 81 -1.63 13.82 -5.38
C LEU A 81 -0.51 13.19 -4.53
N HIS A 82 -0.84 12.72 -3.34
CA HIS A 82 0.03 11.86 -2.52
C HIS A 82 -0.73 10.62 -2.06
N HIS A 83 -0.04 9.51 -1.84
CA HIS A 83 -0.67 8.31 -1.27
C HIS A 83 -0.40 8.18 0.23
N CYS A 84 -1.41 7.78 0.99
CA CYS A 84 -1.23 7.30 2.35
C CYS A 84 -0.58 5.91 2.31
N ARG A 85 0.56 5.70 2.99
CA ARG A 85 1.24 4.40 2.99
C ARG A 85 0.54 3.34 3.85
N ASP A 86 -0.43 3.75 4.66
CA ASP A 86 -1.24 2.85 5.47
C ASP A 86 -2.48 2.34 4.70
N CYS A 87 -3.36 3.26 4.29
CA CYS A 87 -4.63 2.92 3.64
C CYS A 87 -4.59 2.93 2.11
N GLY A 88 -3.52 3.43 1.48
CA GLY A 88 -3.32 3.44 0.03
C GLY A 88 -4.15 4.45 -0.77
N ARG A 89 -5.00 5.24 -0.11
CA ARG A 89 -5.82 6.27 -0.76
C ARG A 89 -5.03 7.54 -1.04
N GLY A 90 -5.52 8.33 -1.99
CA GLY A 90 -4.99 9.65 -2.29
C GLY A 90 -5.32 10.70 -1.22
N VAL A 91 -4.33 11.53 -0.89
CA VAL A 91 -4.38 12.54 0.16
C VAL A 91 -3.60 13.78 -0.29
N CYS A 92 -4.10 14.97 0.04
CA CYS A 92 -3.38 16.23 -0.24
C CYS A 92 -2.25 16.45 0.78
N ALA A 93 -1.38 17.44 0.50
CA ALA A 93 -0.28 17.78 1.40
C ALA A 93 -0.77 18.21 2.81
N LYS A 94 -1.87 18.97 2.86
CA LYS A 94 -2.45 19.50 4.11
C LYS A 94 -3.01 18.40 5.03
N CYS A 95 -3.56 17.33 4.46
CA CYS A 95 -4.16 16.22 5.21
C CYS A 95 -3.19 15.05 5.46
N SER A 96 -1.90 15.24 5.14
CA SER A 96 -0.85 14.24 5.39
C SER A 96 0.47 14.85 5.89
N PRO A 97 0.45 15.73 6.91
CA PRO A 97 1.67 16.32 7.46
C PRO A 97 2.53 15.29 8.22
N GLY A 98 1.90 14.27 8.81
CA GLY A 98 2.55 13.28 9.66
C GLY A 98 3.30 12.18 8.91
N ARG A 99 4.29 11.61 9.60
CA ARG A 99 5.00 10.40 9.17
C ARG A 99 5.08 9.41 10.32
N ARG A 100 4.86 8.13 10.02
CA ARG A 100 5.07 7.04 10.98
C ARG A 100 5.41 5.73 10.29
N PRO A 101 6.04 4.77 10.98
CA PRO A 101 6.15 3.41 10.48
C PRO A 101 4.78 2.78 10.27
N VAL A 102 4.66 1.90 9.28
CA VAL A 102 3.45 1.10 9.03
C VAL A 102 3.90 -0.36 8.96
N LEU A 103 4.17 -0.94 10.14
CA LEU A 103 4.80 -2.26 10.26
C LEU A 103 3.98 -3.37 9.60
N ARG A 104 2.65 -3.33 9.76
CA ARG A 104 1.76 -4.31 9.12
C ARG A 104 1.85 -4.31 7.59
N ARG A 105 2.18 -3.18 6.98
CA ARG A 105 2.39 -3.04 5.52
C ARG A 105 3.88 -3.15 5.12
N GLY A 106 4.74 -3.56 6.05
CA GLY A 106 6.19 -3.69 5.87
C GLY A 106 6.92 -2.38 5.62
N TRP A 107 6.41 -1.26 6.12
CA TRP A 107 7.12 0.02 6.14
C TRP A 107 7.79 0.23 7.50
N ASP A 108 9.04 -0.23 7.61
CA ASP A 108 9.79 -0.18 8.86
C ASP A 108 10.26 1.25 9.20
N ASN A 109 10.48 2.07 8.17
CA ASN A 109 10.86 3.48 8.30
C ASN A 109 9.63 4.40 8.31
N PRO A 110 9.70 5.60 8.94
CA PRO A 110 8.61 6.56 8.92
C PRO A 110 8.22 7.01 7.50
N VAL A 111 6.98 6.70 7.11
CA VAL A 111 6.40 7.03 5.79
C VAL A 111 5.20 7.96 5.95
N ARG A 112 4.82 8.64 4.86
CA ARG A 112 3.67 9.58 4.86
C ARG A 112 2.36 8.82 5.11
N VAL A 113 1.59 9.29 6.08
CA VAL A 113 0.29 8.75 6.44
C VAL A 113 -0.72 9.90 6.50
N CYS A 114 -1.98 9.64 6.12
CA CYS A 114 -3.03 10.65 6.23
C CYS A 114 -3.46 10.86 7.67
N ASP A 115 -4.07 12.01 7.97
CA ASP A 115 -4.50 12.35 9.34
C ASP A 115 -5.46 11.33 9.94
N GLN A 116 -6.31 10.71 9.12
CA GLN A 116 -7.23 9.66 9.58
C GLN A 116 -6.46 8.43 10.09
N CYS A 117 -5.48 7.95 9.33
CA CYS A 117 -4.66 6.79 9.72
C CYS A 117 -3.66 7.13 10.83
N LEU A 118 -3.28 8.40 11.00
CA LEU A 118 -2.42 8.83 12.10
C LEU A 118 -3.17 8.85 13.45
N LYS A 119 -4.50 9.01 13.43
CA LYS A 119 -5.36 9.00 14.63
C LYS A 119 -5.79 7.59 15.07
N GLN A 120 -5.53 6.58 14.26
CA GLN A 120 -5.97 5.19 14.49
C GLN A 120 -4.92 4.35 15.26
N ASP A 121 -3.88 4.97 15.78
CA ASP A 121 -2.90 4.33 16.68
C ASP A 121 -3.37 4.34 18.13
#